data_AF-A0A2S9Y6A9-F1
#
_entry.id   AF-A0A2S9Y6A9-F1
#
_cell.length_a   1.000
_cell.length_b   1.000
_cell.length_c   1.000
_cell.angle_alpha   90.00
_cell.angle_beta   90.00
_cell.angle_gamma   90.00
#
_symmetry.space_group_name_H-M   'P 1'
#
loop_
_entity.id
_entity.type
_entity.pdbx_description
1 polymer ?
#
loop_
_entity_poly.entity_id
_entity_poly.type
_entity_poly.pdbx_seq_one_letter_code
_entity_poly.pdbx_strand_id
1 'polypeptide(L)'
;MRVLDFSTVPAAHAPGELSPLPAGTAVCLGTFDGMHRGHQGLIARARSLAPKVAVVTFEPRPSEVLARPGASQGAAPRLQTPAQREHVCRELGVDTLVILRFDVGVSQLSPAEFVDQFLLQGLRPAAVVVGYDFRFGAKRVGGPAQLRVLLAPAGIEVSVVEKIAAAAGPLAGEKLGSTAIRELVAAGEVAQAANLLGRLYAVGGTVEHGAARGRTLGYPTANVASRSLHPKGGVYACFLSLLAADESREQECWPAVANLGTNPTFTDTDATTLEVHALDVDLGDTLYGRAVEVAFVARLRDEQRFDSVDALREAITADIERARPLLTPAAAELRHARRVEAEPTSEPVERIGNELIGNER
;
A
#
# COMPACT_ATOMS: atom_id res chain seq x y z
N MET A 1 -2.02 -6.03 15.92
CA MET A 1 -2.81 -6.57 14.78
C MET A 1 -2.53 -8.07 14.65
N ARG A 2 -3.56 -8.90 14.43
CA ARG A 2 -3.40 -10.33 14.09
C ARG A 2 -3.23 -10.49 12.58
N VAL A 3 -2.28 -11.31 12.13
CA VAL A 3 -2.16 -11.73 10.72
C VAL A 3 -2.66 -13.17 10.60
N LEU A 4 -3.62 -13.38 9.71
CA LEU A 4 -4.16 -14.68 9.33
C LEU A 4 -3.74 -14.96 7.89
N ASP A 5 -2.62 -15.65 7.71
CA ASP A 5 -2.07 -15.94 6.39
C ASP A 5 -2.45 -17.36 5.92
N PHE A 6 -3.32 -17.43 4.92
CA PHE A 6 -3.76 -18.66 4.27
C PHE A 6 -3.17 -18.80 2.86
N SER A 7 -2.25 -17.92 2.45
CA SER A 7 -1.71 -17.86 1.09
C SER A 7 -0.92 -19.12 0.68
N THR A 8 -0.32 -19.81 1.65
CA THR A 8 0.49 -21.02 1.44
C THR A 8 -0.29 -22.32 1.64
N VAL A 9 -1.54 -22.27 2.11
CA VAL A 9 -2.35 -23.47 2.35
C VAL A 9 -2.88 -24.01 1.01
N PRO A 10 -2.69 -25.31 0.68
CA PRO A 10 -3.08 -25.88 -0.60
C PRO A 10 -4.56 -25.69 -0.96
N ALA A 11 -4.80 -25.59 -2.26
CA ALA A 11 -6.01 -25.08 -2.92
C ALA A 11 -7.27 -25.95 -2.74
N ALA A 12 -7.98 -25.73 -1.65
CA ALA A 12 -9.43 -25.57 -1.59
C ALA A 12 -9.70 -25.28 -0.13
N HIS A 13 -10.00 -24.02 0.24
CA HIS A 13 -10.37 -23.72 1.62
C HIS A 13 -11.68 -24.42 1.93
N ALA A 14 -11.62 -25.66 2.38
CA ALA A 14 -12.75 -26.33 2.99
C ALA A 14 -13.30 -25.35 4.04
N PRO A 15 -14.62 -25.11 4.08
CA PRO A 15 -15.27 -24.21 5.02
C PRO A 15 -14.82 -24.32 6.51
N GLY A 16 -14.13 -25.41 6.90
CA GLY A 16 -13.61 -25.66 8.23
C GLY A 16 -12.20 -25.13 8.54
N GLU A 17 -11.41 -24.62 7.59
CA GLU A 17 -10.06 -24.10 7.89
C GLU A 17 -10.03 -22.59 8.19
N LEU A 18 -10.98 -21.84 7.61
CA LEU A 18 -11.17 -20.43 7.97
C LEU A 18 -11.85 -20.37 9.33
N SER A 19 -11.12 -19.87 10.33
CA SER A 19 -11.70 -19.58 11.63
C SER A 19 -12.55 -18.30 11.55
N PRO A 20 -13.69 -18.24 12.26
CA PRO A 20 -14.44 -17.00 12.42
C PRO A 20 -13.55 -15.88 12.94
N LEU A 21 -13.79 -14.68 12.45
CA LEU A 21 -13.18 -13.47 12.99
C LEU A 21 -13.65 -13.26 14.43
N PRO A 22 -12.89 -12.49 15.24
CA PRO A 22 -13.38 -12.06 16.54
C PRO A 22 -14.77 -11.41 16.43
N ALA A 23 -15.66 -11.68 17.39
CA ALA A 23 -17.00 -11.09 17.38
C ALA A 23 -16.95 -9.55 17.26
N GLY A 24 -17.90 -8.99 16.52
CA GLY A 24 -17.95 -7.55 16.24
C GLY A 24 -16.85 -7.06 15.29
N THR A 25 -16.44 -7.87 14.31
CA THR A 25 -15.47 -7.46 13.29
C THR A 25 -16.16 -7.13 11.97
N ALA A 26 -16.01 -5.89 11.50
CA ALA A 26 -16.35 -5.51 10.13
C ALA A 26 -15.16 -5.81 9.19
N VAL A 27 -15.46 -6.32 8.00
CA VAL A 27 -14.45 -6.71 7.01
C VAL A 27 -14.43 -5.73 5.84
N CYS A 28 -13.25 -5.22 5.49
CA CYS A 28 -13.01 -4.56 4.21
C CYS A 28 -12.49 -5.59 3.18
N LEU A 29 -13.17 -5.76 2.05
CA LEU A 29 -12.75 -6.69 0.96
C LEU A 29 -12.10 -5.93 -0.20
N GLY A 30 -10.94 -6.40 -0.68
CA GLY A 30 -10.22 -5.78 -1.79
C GLY A 30 -8.82 -6.35 -2.01
N THR A 31 -8.11 -5.83 -3.02
CA THR A 31 -6.71 -6.20 -3.27
C THR A 31 -5.72 -5.38 -2.43
N PHE A 32 -6.13 -4.19 -1.98
CA PHE A 32 -5.40 -3.35 -1.02
C PHE A 32 -3.95 -3.02 -1.41
N ASP A 33 -3.66 -2.88 -2.71
CA ASP A 33 -2.30 -2.54 -3.18
C ASP A 33 -2.03 -1.04 -2.96
N GLY A 34 -1.05 -0.74 -2.11
CA GLY A 34 -0.63 0.61 -1.72
C GLY A 34 -1.37 1.23 -0.53
N MET A 35 -2.48 0.65 -0.05
CA MET A 35 -3.23 1.17 1.11
C MET A 35 -3.52 2.69 1.04
N HIS A 36 -3.89 3.16 -0.16
CA HIS A 36 -4.15 4.57 -0.42
C HIS A 36 -5.38 5.13 0.31
N ARG A 37 -5.61 6.44 0.25
CA ARG A 37 -6.70 7.12 0.98
C ARG A 37 -8.09 6.53 0.69
N GLY A 38 -8.34 6.09 -0.54
CA GLY A 38 -9.52 5.27 -0.88
C GLY A 38 -9.70 4.01 -0.01
N HIS A 39 -8.64 3.22 0.18
CA HIS A 39 -8.67 2.06 1.09
C HIS A 39 -8.82 2.48 2.56
N GLN A 40 -8.21 3.59 2.95
CA GLN A 40 -8.34 4.14 4.30
C GLN A 40 -9.79 4.53 4.59
N GLY A 41 -10.52 5.06 3.61
CA GLY A 41 -11.97 5.31 3.72
C GLY A 41 -12.79 4.04 3.97
N LEU A 42 -12.43 2.90 3.37
CA LEU A 42 -13.06 1.61 3.68
C LEU A 42 -12.85 1.22 5.15
N ILE A 43 -11.63 1.43 5.66
CA ILE A 43 -11.27 1.14 7.06
C ILE A 43 -12.04 2.06 8.00
N ALA A 44 -12.14 3.35 7.69
CA ALA A 44 -12.91 4.34 8.46
C ALA A 44 -14.38 3.91 8.56
N ARG A 45 -14.98 3.54 7.42
CA ARG A 45 -16.38 3.09 7.39
C ARG A 45 -16.56 1.80 8.18
N ALA A 46 -15.65 0.84 8.06
CA ALA A 46 -15.71 -0.40 8.85
C ALA A 46 -15.66 -0.12 10.36
N ARG A 47 -14.83 0.83 10.81
CA ARG A 47 -14.80 1.26 12.22
C ARG A 47 -16.11 1.86 12.71
N SER A 48 -16.83 2.59 11.85
CA SER A 48 -18.14 3.14 12.22
C SER A 48 -19.24 2.07 12.37
N LEU A 49 -19.02 0.87 11.81
CA LEU A 49 -19.99 -0.22 11.81
C LEU A 49 -19.72 -1.28 12.89
N ALA A 50 -18.46 -1.41 13.33
CA ALA A 50 -18.07 -2.46 14.27
C ALA A 50 -16.83 -2.06 15.08
N PRO A 51 -16.67 -2.58 16.32
CA PRO A 51 -15.55 -2.24 17.18
C PRO A 51 -14.18 -2.73 16.67
N LYS A 52 -14.16 -3.74 15.79
CA LYS A 52 -12.95 -4.29 15.18
C LYS A 52 -13.02 -4.22 13.66
N VAL A 53 -11.87 -4.02 13.02
CA VAL A 53 -11.74 -3.99 11.57
C VAL A 53 -10.79 -5.09 11.10
N ALA A 54 -11.25 -5.86 10.12
CA ALA A 54 -10.41 -6.77 9.37
C ALA A 54 -10.25 -6.29 7.93
N VAL A 55 -9.03 -6.39 7.41
CA VAL A 55 -8.74 -6.25 5.98
C VAL A 55 -8.57 -7.64 5.41
N VAL A 56 -9.37 -7.99 4.40
CA VAL A 56 -9.26 -9.26 3.69
C VAL A 56 -8.72 -8.99 2.30
N THR A 57 -7.60 -9.62 2.00
CA THR A 57 -6.84 -9.47 0.76
C THR A 57 -6.39 -10.81 0.22
N PHE A 58 -5.69 -10.79 -0.91
CA PHE A 58 -5.30 -11.98 -1.65
C PHE A 58 -3.79 -12.02 -1.92
N GLU A 59 -3.22 -13.22 -1.85
CA GLU A 59 -1.85 -13.52 -2.25
C GLU A 59 -1.78 -14.92 -2.88
N PRO A 60 -1.28 -15.09 -4.13
CA PRO A 60 -0.89 -14.05 -5.09
C PRO A 60 -2.03 -13.08 -5.43
N ARG A 61 -1.72 -11.91 -6.02
CA ARG A 61 -2.77 -10.97 -6.41
C ARG A 61 -3.64 -11.59 -7.51
N PRO A 62 -4.97 -11.35 -7.55
CA PRO A 62 -5.82 -11.90 -8.60
C PRO A 62 -5.31 -11.58 -10.02
N SER A 63 -4.76 -10.38 -10.23
CA SER A 63 -4.16 -9.99 -11.51
C SER A 63 -2.93 -10.81 -11.91
N GLU A 64 -2.18 -11.36 -10.96
CA GLU A 64 -1.00 -12.20 -11.23
C GLU A 64 -1.39 -13.62 -11.63
N VAL A 65 -2.43 -14.16 -11.00
CA VAL A 65 -2.97 -15.48 -11.36
C VAL A 65 -3.72 -15.44 -12.68
N LEU A 66 -4.44 -14.35 -12.95
CA LEU A 66 -5.24 -14.18 -14.16
C LEU A 66 -4.45 -13.64 -15.36
N ALA A 67 -3.19 -13.25 -15.17
CA ALA A 67 -2.32 -12.85 -16.27
C ALA A 67 -2.10 -14.05 -17.20
N ARG A 68 -2.48 -13.92 -18.47
CA ARG A 68 -2.30 -15.00 -19.45
C ARG A 68 -0.83 -15.08 -19.89
N PRO A 69 -0.24 -16.28 -20.02
CA PRO A 69 1.04 -16.44 -20.71
C PRO A 69 0.93 -15.85 -22.13
N GLY A 70 1.82 -14.91 -22.47
CA GLY A 70 1.84 -14.25 -23.79
C GLY A 70 0.90 -13.05 -23.96
N ALA A 71 0.19 -12.59 -22.91
CA ALA A 71 -0.48 -11.29 -22.95
C ALA A 71 0.57 -10.16 -23.00
N SER A 72 0.35 -9.18 -23.87
CA SER A 72 1.23 -8.00 -24.03
C SER A 72 1.29 -7.10 -22.80
N GLN A 73 0.40 -7.28 -21.82
CA GLN A 73 0.45 -6.61 -20.51
C GLN A 73 0.42 -7.67 -19.41
N GLY A 74 1.55 -7.85 -18.72
CA GLY A 74 1.64 -8.65 -17.50
C GLY A 74 0.87 -8.03 -16.34
N ALA A 75 0.87 -8.68 -15.18
CA ALA A 75 0.26 -8.11 -13.98
C ALA A 75 0.91 -6.76 -13.62
N ALA A 76 0.07 -5.76 -13.31
CA ALA A 76 0.56 -4.43 -12.95
C ALA A 76 1.55 -4.52 -11.77
N PRO A 77 2.66 -3.75 -11.77
CA PRO A 77 3.67 -3.85 -10.73
C PRO A 77 3.09 -3.56 -9.34
N ARG A 78 3.67 -4.18 -8.30
CA ARG A 78 3.21 -4.01 -6.91
C ARG A 78 3.59 -2.64 -6.38
N LEU A 79 2.67 -1.93 -5.73
CA LEU A 79 3.01 -0.67 -5.07
C LEU A 79 3.74 -0.92 -3.74
N GLN A 80 3.48 -2.06 -3.10
CA GLN A 80 4.09 -2.45 -1.82
C GLN A 80 4.32 -3.96 -1.75
N THR A 81 5.29 -4.38 -0.94
CA THR A 81 5.50 -5.80 -0.60
C THR A 81 4.44 -6.29 0.41
N PRO A 82 4.27 -7.62 0.59
CA PRO A 82 3.43 -8.15 1.66
C PRO A 82 3.80 -7.62 3.05
N ALA A 83 5.10 -7.57 3.37
CA ALA A 83 5.59 -7.06 4.65
C ALA A 83 5.27 -5.57 4.85
N GLN A 84 5.40 -4.74 3.82
CA GLN A 84 4.97 -3.34 3.87
C GLN A 84 3.45 -3.21 4.06
N ARG A 85 2.65 -4.04 3.37
CA ARG A 85 1.19 -4.04 3.55
C ARG A 85 0.82 -4.34 5.00
N GLU A 86 1.47 -5.33 5.61
CA GLU A 86 1.25 -5.63 7.03
C GLU A 86 1.63 -4.47 7.94
N HIS A 87 2.79 -3.85 7.71
CA HIS A 87 3.23 -2.68 8.48
C HIS A 87 2.20 -1.55 8.40
N VAL A 88 1.79 -1.18 7.19
CA VAL A 88 0.79 -0.12 6.96
C VAL A 88 -0.57 -0.49 7.55
N CYS A 89 -0.98 -1.76 7.51
CA CYS A 89 -2.21 -2.20 8.20
C CYS A 89 -2.12 -1.97 9.72
N ARG A 90 -0.96 -2.24 10.35
CA ARG A 90 -0.75 -1.95 11.79
C ARG A 90 -0.89 -0.46 12.08
N GLU A 91 -0.23 0.39 11.28
CA GLU A 91 -0.28 1.85 11.42
C GLU A 91 -1.70 2.43 11.27
N LEU A 92 -2.47 1.90 10.31
CA LEU A 92 -3.89 2.26 10.13
C LEU A 92 -4.79 1.71 11.25
N GLY A 93 -4.24 0.90 12.15
CA GLY A 93 -4.90 0.29 13.30
C GLY A 93 -5.78 -0.91 12.95
N VAL A 94 -5.57 -1.56 11.80
CA VAL A 94 -6.32 -2.77 11.44
C VAL A 94 -6.15 -3.82 12.55
N ASP A 95 -7.25 -4.42 12.98
CA ASP A 95 -7.22 -5.42 14.06
C ASP A 95 -6.78 -6.78 13.54
N THR A 96 -7.25 -7.16 12.35
CA THR A 96 -6.91 -8.43 11.69
C THR A 96 -6.63 -8.24 10.19
N LEU A 97 -5.46 -8.67 9.72
CA LEU A 97 -5.20 -8.83 8.29
C LEU A 97 -5.41 -10.29 7.91
N VAL A 98 -6.32 -10.56 6.98
CA VAL A 98 -6.57 -11.88 6.42
C VAL A 98 -6.01 -11.92 5.01
N ILE A 99 -5.08 -12.85 4.75
CA ILE A 99 -4.49 -13.07 3.43
C ILE A 99 -5.03 -14.40 2.92
N LEU A 100 -5.96 -14.34 1.98
CA LEU A 100 -6.53 -15.52 1.33
C LEU A 100 -5.65 -15.93 0.16
N ARG A 101 -5.52 -17.24 -0.06
CA ARG A 101 -4.93 -17.74 -1.31
C ARG A 101 -5.87 -17.43 -2.46
N PHE A 102 -5.36 -16.79 -3.50
CA PHE A 102 -6.07 -16.71 -4.78
C PHE A 102 -5.39 -17.62 -5.78
N ASP A 103 -6.16 -18.53 -6.36
CA ASP A 103 -5.69 -19.45 -7.39
C ASP A 103 -6.76 -19.62 -8.47
N VAL A 104 -6.49 -20.51 -9.43
CA VAL A 104 -7.42 -20.78 -10.53
C VAL A 104 -8.77 -21.31 -10.01
N GLY A 105 -8.78 -22.12 -8.94
CA GLY A 105 -10.01 -22.63 -8.33
C GLY A 105 -10.85 -21.50 -7.75
N VAL A 106 -10.26 -20.64 -6.92
CA VAL A 106 -10.94 -19.45 -6.37
C VAL A 106 -11.43 -18.52 -7.49
N SER A 107 -10.68 -18.39 -8.59
CA SER A 107 -11.07 -17.55 -9.72
C SER A 107 -12.31 -18.06 -10.49
N GLN A 108 -12.68 -19.33 -10.30
CA GLN A 108 -13.82 -19.99 -10.96
C GLN A 108 -15.07 -20.03 -10.10
N LEU A 109 -14.99 -19.68 -8.82
CA LEU A 109 -16.15 -19.66 -7.91
C LEU A 109 -17.17 -18.64 -8.38
N SER A 110 -18.44 -19.02 -8.42
CA SER A 110 -19.55 -18.09 -8.56
C SER A 110 -19.58 -17.10 -7.38
N PRO A 111 -20.25 -15.94 -7.52
CA PRO A 111 -20.48 -15.04 -6.40
C PRO A 111 -21.11 -15.71 -5.18
N ALA A 112 -22.05 -16.65 -5.39
CA ALA A 112 -22.72 -17.36 -4.31
C ALA A 112 -21.76 -18.31 -3.56
N GLU A 113 -20.97 -19.10 -4.29
CA GLU A 113 -19.97 -20.00 -3.69
C GLU A 113 -18.91 -19.21 -2.92
N PHE A 114 -18.44 -18.08 -3.46
CA PHE A 114 -17.49 -17.23 -2.76
C PHE A 114 -18.06 -16.71 -1.44
N VAL A 115 -19.30 -16.21 -1.43
CA VAL A 115 -19.94 -15.70 -0.21
C VAL A 115 -20.17 -16.81 0.81
N ASP A 116 -20.70 -17.95 0.38
CA ASP A 116 -20.95 -19.09 1.26
C ASP A 116 -19.65 -19.58 1.91
N GLN A 117 -18.64 -19.87 1.11
CA GLN A 117 -17.37 -20.42 1.58
C GLN A 117 -16.59 -19.44 2.48
N PHE A 118 -16.33 -18.22 2.00
CA PHE A 118 -15.41 -17.31 2.67
C PHE A 118 -16.06 -16.47 3.75
N LEU A 119 -17.32 -16.06 3.57
CA LEU A 119 -17.99 -15.14 4.48
C LEU A 119 -18.92 -15.86 5.44
N LEU A 120 -19.84 -16.69 4.96
CA LEU A 120 -20.86 -17.30 5.81
C LEU A 120 -20.32 -18.48 6.63
N GLN A 121 -19.59 -19.39 6.00
CA GLN A 121 -19.03 -20.53 6.71
C GLN A 121 -17.70 -20.20 7.39
N GLY A 122 -16.85 -19.40 6.73
CA GLY A 122 -15.54 -19.00 7.22
C GLY A 122 -15.54 -17.79 8.15
N LEU A 123 -15.25 -16.60 7.59
CA LEU A 123 -14.88 -15.41 8.36
C LEU A 123 -15.99 -14.85 9.28
N ARG A 124 -17.27 -15.07 8.92
CA ARG A 124 -18.47 -14.64 9.66
C ARG A 124 -18.39 -13.19 10.15
N PRO A 125 -18.23 -12.21 9.23
CA PRO A 125 -18.11 -10.81 9.61
C PRO A 125 -19.43 -10.26 10.18
N ALA A 126 -19.33 -9.29 11.07
CA ALA A 126 -20.48 -8.53 11.56
C ALA A 126 -21.05 -7.59 10.48
N ALA A 127 -20.16 -7.04 9.63
CA ALA A 127 -20.51 -6.22 8.48
C ALA A 127 -19.43 -6.34 7.41
N VAL A 128 -19.79 -6.04 6.16
CA VAL A 128 -18.87 -6.03 5.01
C VAL A 128 -18.82 -4.64 4.40
N VAL A 129 -17.61 -4.15 4.17
CA VAL A 129 -17.34 -2.85 3.54
C VAL A 129 -16.56 -3.04 2.25
N VAL A 130 -17.07 -2.47 1.16
CA VAL A 130 -16.45 -2.57 -0.16
C VAL A 130 -16.47 -1.23 -0.88
N GLY A 131 -15.56 -1.03 -1.84
CA GLY A 131 -15.64 0.12 -2.75
C GLY A 131 -16.76 -0.03 -3.77
N TYR A 132 -17.25 1.09 -4.29
CA TYR A 132 -18.28 1.12 -5.36
C TYR A 132 -17.92 0.27 -6.59
N ASP A 133 -16.63 0.16 -6.90
CA ASP A 133 -16.09 -0.59 -8.05
C ASP A 133 -15.66 -2.03 -7.70
N PHE A 134 -15.93 -2.49 -6.48
CA PHE A 134 -15.60 -3.85 -6.05
C PHE A 134 -16.27 -4.87 -6.97
N ARG A 135 -15.49 -5.90 -7.35
CA ARG A 135 -15.97 -7.03 -8.14
C ARG A 135 -15.40 -8.33 -7.61
N PHE A 136 -16.21 -9.38 -7.64
CA PHE A 136 -15.86 -10.71 -7.14
C PHE A 136 -16.57 -11.81 -7.94
N GLY A 137 -16.22 -13.06 -7.63
CA GLY A 137 -16.69 -14.23 -8.37
C GLY A 137 -16.11 -14.35 -9.78
N ALA A 138 -16.41 -15.47 -10.42
CA ALA A 138 -15.92 -15.85 -11.73
C ALA A 138 -16.19 -14.76 -12.76
N LYS A 139 -15.17 -14.42 -13.56
CA LYS A 139 -15.26 -13.37 -14.58
C LYS A 139 -15.69 -12.00 -14.04
N ARG A 140 -15.56 -11.75 -12.72
CA ARG A 140 -15.90 -10.48 -12.06
C ARG A 140 -17.37 -10.09 -12.20
N VAL A 141 -18.28 -11.07 -12.31
CA VAL A 141 -19.73 -10.82 -12.50
C VAL A 141 -20.41 -10.30 -11.23
N GLY A 142 -19.87 -10.60 -10.05
CA GLY A 142 -20.40 -10.14 -8.77
C GLY A 142 -19.99 -8.70 -8.48
N GLY A 143 -20.91 -7.92 -7.92
CA GLY A 143 -20.69 -6.56 -7.45
C GLY A 143 -21.46 -6.28 -6.15
N PRO A 144 -21.40 -5.05 -5.61
CA PRO A 144 -21.95 -4.74 -4.29
C PRO A 144 -23.45 -5.03 -4.13
N ALA A 145 -24.25 -4.84 -5.18
CA ALA A 145 -25.67 -5.16 -5.17
C ALA A 145 -25.93 -6.66 -4.98
N GLN A 146 -25.20 -7.52 -5.69
CA GLN A 146 -25.33 -8.96 -5.52
C GLN A 146 -24.80 -9.42 -4.15
N LEU A 147 -23.73 -8.79 -3.66
CA LEU A 147 -23.17 -9.08 -2.33
C LEU A 147 -24.20 -8.81 -1.22
N ARG A 148 -24.96 -7.70 -1.32
CA ARG A 148 -26.09 -7.40 -0.42
C ARG A 148 -27.14 -8.50 -0.41
N VAL A 149 -27.58 -8.94 -1.59
CA VAL A 149 -28.61 -9.98 -1.71
C VAL A 149 -28.14 -11.30 -1.09
N LEU A 150 -26.88 -11.68 -1.31
CA LEU A 150 -26.33 -12.95 -0.81
C LEU A 150 -26.10 -12.94 0.71
N LEU A 151 -25.84 -11.78 1.32
CA LEU A 151 -25.57 -11.65 2.75
C LEU A 151 -26.81 -11.29 3.60
N ALA A 152 -27.87 -10.77 2.97
CA ALA A 152 -29.10 -10.37 3.66
C ALA A 152 -29.77 -11.49 4.49
N PRO A 153 -29.87 -12.76 4.03
CA PRO A 153 -30.47 -13.83 4.84
C PRO A 153 -29.72 -14.13 6.14
N ALA A 154 -28.41 -13.80 6.20
CA ALA A 154 -27.59 -13.95 7.39
C ALA A 154 -27.58 -12.69 8.29
N GLY A 155 -28.31 -11.63 7.91
CA GLY A 155 -28.34 -10.37 8.66
C GLY A 155 -27.04 -9.55 8.60
N ILE A 156 -26.15 -9.85 7.64
CA ILE A 156 -24.85 -9.17 7.51
C ILE A 156 -25.02 -7.92 6.63
N GLU A 157 -24.79 -6.73 7.20
CA GLU A 157 -24.84 -5.47 6.47
C GLU A 157 -23.70 -5.36 5.44
N VAL A 158 -24.00 -4.84 4.25
CA VAL A 158 -22.99 -4.48 3.25
C VAL A 158 -23.02 -2.97 3.00
N SER A 159 -21.96 -2.30 3.45
CA SER A 159 -21.73 -0.87 3.21
C SER A 159 -20.82 -0.67 2.01
N VAL A 160 -21.18 0.30 1.18
CA VAL A 160 -20.42 0.66 -0.03
C VAL A 160 -19.86 2.06 0.18
N VAL A 161 -18.54 2.18 0.08
CA VAL A 161 -17.87 3.48 0.11
C VAL A 161 -17.78 4.00 -1.32
N GLU A 162 -18.32 5.20 -1.50
CA GLU A 162 -18.28 5.92 -2.76
C GLU A 162 -16.86 6.35 -3.14
N LYS A 163 -16.70 6.73 -4.41
CA LYS A 163 -15.42 7.18 -4.95
C LYS A 163 -14.88 8.38 -4.15
N ILE A 164 -13.76 8.20 -3.47
CA ILE A 164 -12.97 9.33 -2.95
C ILE A 164 -12.21 9.93 -4.15
N ALA A 165 -12.54 11.16 -4.51
CA ALA A 165 -11.85 11.94 -5.53
C ALA A 165 -10.83 12.88 -4.89
N ALA A 166 -9.77 13.24 -5.62
CA ALA A 166 -8.88 14.30 -5.17
C ALA A 166 -9.67 15.62 -5.14
N ALA A 167 -9.61 16.34 -4.01
CA ALA A 167 -10.35 17.59 -3.81
C ALA A 167 -9.75 18.77 -4.57
N ALA A 168 -8.44 18.72 -4.88
CA ALA A 168 -7.71 19.77 -5.59
C ALA A 168 -6.44 19.22 -6.25
N GLY A 169 -5.83 20.02 -7.13
CA GLY A 169 -4.58 19.70 -7.84
C GLY A 169 -4.81 19.05 -9.22
N PRO A 170 -3.73 18.61 -9.90
CA PRO A 170 -3.79 18.05 -11.25
C PRO A 170 -4.70 16.83 -11.42
N LEU A 171 -5.06 16.19 -10.31
CA LEU A 171 -5.87 14.97 -10.24
C LEU A 171 -7.29 15.25 -9.69
N ALA A 172 -7.70 16.51 -9.63
CA ALA A 172 -9.02 16.89 -9.11
C ALA A 172 -10.14 16.19 -9.89
N GLY A 173 -11.03 15.47 -9.18
CA GLY A 173 -12.10 14.67 -9.79
C GLY A 173 -11.68 13.28 -10.29
N GLU A 174 -10.37 12.98 -10.38
CA GLU A 174 -9.88 11.66 -10.76
C GLU A 174 -10.04 10.63 -9.64
N LYS A 175 -9.99 9.34 -10.02
CA LYS A 175 -10.11 8.25 -9.06
C LYS A 175 -8.81 8.10 -8.26
N LEU A 176 -8.91 8.26 -6.94
CA LEU A 176 -7.83 7.87 -6.04
C LEU A 176 -7.74 6.34 -6.01
N GLY A 177 -6.82 5.78 -6.79
CA GLY A 177 -6.67 4.34 -6.93
C GLY A 177 -5.23 3.92 -7.23
N SER A 178 -4.94 2.63 -7.03
CA SER A 178 -3.60 2.07 -7.29
C SER A 178 -3.10 2.32 -8.71
N THR A 179 -3.97 2.45 -9.72
CA THR A 179 -3.56 2.76 -11.10
C THR A 179 -2.92 4.14 -11.21
N ALA A 180 -3.59 5.19 -10.76
CA ALA A 180 -3.06 6.55 -10.76
C ALA A 180 -1.75 6.67 -9.96
N ILE A 181 -1.66 5.96 -8.83
CA ILE A 181 -0.42 5.93 -8.03
C ILE A 181 0.72 5.30 -8.82
N ARG A 182 0.49 4.20 -9.56
CA ARG A 182 1.51 3.58 -10.40
C ARG A 182 1.97 4.51 -11.51
N GLU A 183 1.05 5.25 -12.13
CA GLU A 183 1.37 6.22 -13.19
C GLU A 183 2.24 7.37 -12.65
N LEU A 184 1.88 7.94 -11.49
CA LEU A 184 2.67 8.98 -10.83
C LEU A 184 4.07 8.48 -10.44
N VAL A 185 4.15 7.30 -9.81
CA VAL A 185 5.44 6.71 -9.42
C VAL A 185 6.29 6.43 -10.67
N ALA A 186 5.72 5.83 -11.72
CA ALA A 186 6.42 5.56 -12.97
C ALA A 186 6.87 6.85 -13.69
N ALA A 187 6.21 7.98 -13.46
CA ALA A 187 6.62 9.30 -13.95
C ALA A 187 7.69 9.99 -13.06
N GLY A 188 7.94 9.49 -11.85
CA GLY A 188 8.83 10.10 -10.85
C GLY A 188 8.14 11.15 -9.96
N GLU A 189 6.81 11.27 -10.05
CA GLU A 189 5.97 12.22 -9.31
C GLU A 189 5.64 11.72 -7.90
N VAL A 190 6.68 11.36 -7.13
CA VAL A 190 6.57 10.72 -5.81
C VAL A 190 5.83 11.58 -4.77
N ALA A 191 5.96 12.91 -4.84
CA ALA A 191 5.23 13.83 -3.96
C ALA A 191 3.72 13.82 -4.23
N GLN A 192 3.32 13.72 -5.51
CA GLN A 192 1.91 13.61 -5.88
C GLN A 192 1.35 12.24 -5.49
N ALA A 193 2.13 11.17 -5.69
CA ALA A 193 1.77 9.84 -5.22
C ALA A 193 1.54 9.83 -3.69
N ALA A 194 2.35 10.56 -2.93
CA ALA A 194 2.21 10.67 -1.49
C ALA A 194 0.87 11.28 -1.06
N ASN A 195 0.36 12.28 -1.80
CA ASN A 195 -0.95 12.87 -1.53
C ASN A 195 -2.10 11.85 -1.67
N LEU A 196 -2.01 10.95 -2.65
CA LEU A 196 -3.01 9.89 -2.85
C LEU A 196 -2.89 8.77 -1.83
N LEU A 197 -1.65 8.47 -1.40
CA LEU A 197 -1.35 7.46 -0.41
C LEU A 197 -1.67 7.93 1.01
N GLY A 198 -1.60 9.24 1.28
CA GLY A 198 -1.64 9.80 2.64
C GLY A 198 -0.33 9.60 3.42
N ARG A 199 0.72 9.15 2.74
CA ARG A 199 2.09 8.91 3.24
C ARG A 199 3.06 8.89 2.06
N LEU A 200 4.36 9.01 2.30
CA LEU A 200 5.38 8.92 1.25
C LEU A 200 5.31 7.58 0.51
N TYR A 201 5.53 7.60 -0.81
CA TYR A 201 5.73 6.36 -1.54
C TYR A 201 7.05 5.74 -1.11
N ALA A 202 7.06 4.42 -0.87
CA ALA A 202 8.25 3.76 -0.37
C ALA A 202 8.50 2.41 -1.05
N VAL A 203 9.76 2.17 -1.39
CA VAL A 203 10.23 0.90 -1.95
C VAL A 203 10.81 0.07 -0.81
N GLY A 204 10.17 -1.07 -0.52
CA GLY A 204 10.67 -2.05 0.43
C GLY A 204 11.55 -3.09 -0.26
N GLY A 205 12.66 -3.46 0.36
CA GLY A 205 13.60 -4.41 -0.23
C GLY A 205 14.64 -4.94 0.76
N THR A 206 15.56 -5.73 0.25
CA THR A 206 16.69 -6.26 1.02
C THR A 206 17.97 -5.56 0.58
N VAL A 207 18.81 -5.19 1.54
CA VAL A 207 20.12 -4.62 1.21
C VAL A 207 21.07 -5.71 0.75
N GLU A 208 21.64 -5.54 -0.45
CA GLU A 208 22.57 -6.46 -1.09
C GLU A 208 23.97 -5.84 -1.23
N HIS A 209 24.96 -6.70 -1.47
CA HIS A 209 26.31 -6.25 -1.85
C HIS A 209 26.29 -5.75 -3.29
N GLY A 210 26.50 -4.45 -3.49
CA GLY A 210 26.73 -3.86 -4.81
C GLY A 210 28.21 -3.69 -5.15
N ALA A 211 28.50 -2.90 -6.18
CA ALA A 211 29.85 -2.63 -6.66
C ALA A 211 30.74 -1.83 -5.69
N ALA A 212 30.19 -1.39 -4.54
CA ALA A 212 30.87 -0.64 -3.47
C ALA A 212 31.66 0.61 -3.93
N ARG A 213 31.36 1.14 -5.12
CA ARG A 213 32.05 2.31 -5.71
C ARG A 213 31.85 3.59 -4.90
N GLY A 214 30.69 3.74 -4.26
CA GLY A 214 30.44 4.89 -3.39
C GLY A 214 31.42 4.97 -2.20
N ARG A 215 31.83 3.82 -1.65
CA ARG A 215 32.75 3.77 -0.51
C ARG A 215 34.12 4.37 -0.83
N THR A 216 34.66 4.15 -2.03
CA THR A 216 35.94 4.75 -2.46
C THR A 216 35.84 6.26 -2.73
N LEU A 217 34.62 6.77 -2.93
CA LEU A 217 34.34 8.19 -3.15
C LEU A 217 34.04 8.97 -1.86
N GLY A 218 33.89 8.28 -0.72
CA GLY A 218 33.49 8.87 0.57
C GLY A 218 31.98 8.83 0.83
N TYR A 219 31.21 8.19 -0.06
CA TYR A 219 29.74 8.13 -0.01
C TYR A 219 29.27 6.66 -0.05
N PRO A 220 29.38 5.89 1.04
CA PRO A 220 28.95 4.49 1.05
C PRO A 220 27.45 4.39 0.71
N THR A 221 27.11 3.49 -0.21
CA THR A 221 25.72 3.27 -0.66
C THR A 221 25.25 1.85 -0.34
N ALA A 222 24.01 1.74 0.13
CA ALA A 222 23.28 0.49 0.24
C ALA A 222 22.58 0.20 -1.09
N ASN A 223 22.74 -1.00 -1.64
CA ASN A 223 22.01 -1.44 -2.82
C ASN A 223 20.75 -2.15 -2.35
N VAL A 224 19.56 -1.69 -2.73
CA VAL A 224 18.29 -2.25 -2.26
C VAL A 224 17.63 -3.04 -3.39
N ALA A 225 17.59 -4.36 -3.24
CA ALA A 225 16.87 -5.22 -4.17
C ALA A 225 15.38 -5.25 -3.81
N SER A 226 14.54 -4.84 -4.75
CA SER A 226 13.08 -4.83 -4.59
C SER A 226 12.35 -5.37 -5.81
N ARG A 227 11.16 -5.92 -5.57
CA ARG A 227 10.20 -6.37 -6.60
C ARG A 227 8.99 -5.44 -6.72
N SER A 228 8.96 -4.37 -5.93
CA SER A 228 7.94 -3.33 -6.01
C SER A 228 8.25 -2.36 -7.16
N LEU A 229 7.27 -1.53 -7.50
CA LEU A 229 7.41 -0.52 -8.54
C LEU A 229 8.49 0.50 -8.13
N HIS A 230 9.56 0.58 -8.90
CA HIS A 230 10.53 1.66 -8.73
C HIS A 230 9.97 2.96 -9.33
N PRO A 231 10.23 4.13 -8.70
CA PRO A 231 10.03 5.41 -9.37
C PRO A 231 10.88 5.52 -10.64
N LYS A 232 10.54 6.45 -11.52
CA LYS A 232 11.36 6.79 -12.69
C LYS A 232 12.85 6.95 -12.31
N GLY A 233 13.77 6.49 -13.15
CA GLY A 233 15.21 6.69 -12.93
C GLY A 233 15.56 8.15 -12.64
N GLY A 234 16.50 8.38 -11.72
CA GLY A 234 16.90 9.70 -11.25
C GLY A 234 17.38 9.72 -9.81
N VAL A 235 17.74 10.91 -9.34
CA VAL A 235 18.20 11.15 -7.97
C VAL A 235 17.06 11.72 -7.12
N TYR A 236 16.91 11.24 -5.89
CA TYR A 236 15.80 11.56 -5.00
C TYR A 236 16.27 11.91 -3.59
N ALA A 237 15.58 12.86 -2.95
CA ALA A 237 15.60 13.02 -1.51
C ALA A 237 14.66 11.98 -0.88
N CYS A 238 15.15 11.24 0.10
CA CYS A 238 14.40 10.14 0.70
C CYS A 238 14.77 9.93 2.17
N PHE A 239 14.08 8.98 2.79
CA PHE A 239 14.43 8.42 4.08
C PHE A 239 14.70 6.94 3.93
N LEU A 240 15.74 6.44 4.58
CA LEU A 240 16.05 5.02 4.71
C LEU A 240 15.64 4.56 6.11
N SER A 241 14.86 3.49 6.20
CA SER A 241 14.43 2.92 7.48
C SER A 241 14.58 1.40 7.51
N LEU A 242 14.88 0.85 8.68
CA LEU A 242 14.81 -0.60 8.89
C LEU A 242 13.35 -1.04 8.97
N LEU A 243 12.97 -2.06 8.19
CA LEU A 243 11.67 -2.71 8.34
C LEU A 243 11.76 -3.66 9.55
N ALA A 244 11.63 -3.12 10.76
CA ALA A 244 11.77 -3.89 11.99
C ALA A 244 10.66 -4.95 12.14
N ALA A 245 11.03 -6.17 12.51
CA ALA A 245 10.11 -7.24 12.89
C ALA A 245 9.63 -7.16 14.35
N ASP A 246 10.20 -6.25 15.15
CA ASP A 246 9.98 -6.14 16.58
C ASP A 246 9.52 -4.72 16.93
N GLU A 247 8.36 -4.62 17.60
CA GLU A 247 7.64 -3.39 17.95
C GLU A 247 8.40 -2.53 19.01
N SER A 248 9.55 -2.99 19.48
CA SER A 248 10.30 -2.43 20.61
C SER A 248 11.45 -1.48 20.27
N ARG A 249 11.80 -1.29 19.00
CA ARG A 249 12.80 -0.30 18.58
C ARG A 249 12.11 0.79 17.79
N GLU A 250 12.31 2.05 18.20
CA GLU A 250 12.15 3.19 17.27
C GLU A 250 12.81 2.78 15.95
N GLN A 251 12.03 2.74 14.87
CA GLN A 251 12.58 2.36 13.58
C GLN A 251 13.69 3.34 13.25
N GLU A 252 14.92 2.84 13.28
CA GLU A 252 16.07 3.64 12.90
C GLU A 252 15.83 4.16 11.50
N CYS A 253 15.80 5.48 11.39
CA CYS A 253 15.55 6.18 10.16
C CYS A 253 16.60 7.25 9.94
N TRP A 254 17.11 7.28 8.72
CA TRP A 254 18.13 8.22 8.30
C TRP A 254 17.64 9.03 7.11
N PRO A 255 17.81 10.36 7.11
CA PRO A 255 17.77 11.17 5.89
C PRO A 255 18.73 10.57 4.86
N ALA A 256 18.34 10.51 3.60
CA ALA A 256 19.12 9.84 2.58
C ALA A 256 18.94 10.48 1.19
N VAL A 257 19.92 10.24 0.33
CA VAL A 257 19.81 10.47 -1.12
C VAL A 257 19.83 9.13 -1.83
N ALA A 258 18.85 8.90 -2.69
CA ALA A 258 18.75 7.69 -3.48
C ALA A 258 19.03 7.98 -4.96
N ASN A 259 19.78 7.10 -5.61
CA ASN A 259 19.95 7.05 -7.05
C ASN A 259 19.25 5.80 -7.58
N LEU A 260 18.30 6.01 -8.49
CA LEU A 260 17.65 4.96 -9.25
C LEU A 260 18.23 4.98 -10.65
N GLY A 261 18.99 3.94 -11.01
CA GLY A 261 19.62 3.88 -12.31
C GLY A 261 19.57 2.54 -13.00
N THR A 262 19.63 2.57 -14.33
CA THR A 262 19.76 1.35 -15.13
C THR A 262 21.24 1.06 -15.34
N ASN A 263 21.66 -0.20 -15.20
CA ASN A 263 23.03 -0.60 -15.50
C ASN A 263 23.12 -1.09 -16.95
N PRO A 264 23.53 -0.25 -17.93
CA PRO A 264 23.62 -0.65 -19.33
C PRO A 264 24.76 -1.64 -19.62
N THR A 265 25.56 -2.02 -18.63
CA THR A 265 26.83 -2.75 -18.82
C THR A 265 26.71 -4.27 -18.65
N PHE A 266 25.58 -4.78 -18.13
CA PHE A 266 25.33 -6.22 -18.04
C PHE A 266 24.33 -6.64 -19.11
N THR A 267 24.79 -7.44 -20.06
CA THR A 267 24.08 -7.92 -21.25
C THR A 267 22.92 -8.88 -20.97
N ASP A 268 22.31 -8.86 -19.78
CA ASP A 268 21.19 -9.75 -19.48
C ASP A 268 20.12 -9.26 -18.49
N THR A 269 20.14 -7.99 -18.02
CA THR A 269 18.97 -7.47 -17.29
C THR A 269 18.84 -5.95 -17.38
N ASP A 270 17.65 -5.48 -17.79
CA ASP A 270 17.13 -4.10 -17.57
C ASP A 270 16.91 -3.78 -16.07
N ALA A 271 17.73 -4.34 -15.19
CA ALA A 271 17.55 -4.22 -13.75
C ALA A 271 17.83 -2.79 -13.30
N THR A 272 16.77 -2.11 -12.87
CA THR A 272 16.88 -0.83 -12.15
C THR A 272 17.54 -1.10 -10.81
N THR A 273 18.67 -0.45 -10.56
CA THR A 273 19.41 -0.48 -9.30
C THR A 273 18.96 0.70 -8.43
N LEU A 274 18.63 0.42 -7.16
CA LEU A 274 18.32 1.42 -6.15
C LEU A 274 19.51 1.52 -5.19
N GLU A 275 20.32 2.56 -5.36
CA GLU A 275 21.46 2.86 -4.50
C GLU A 275 21.08 3.98 -3.53
N VAL A 276 21.30 3.78 -2.24
CA VAL A 276 20.89 4.74 -1.20
C VAL A 276 22.08 5.12 -0.34
N HIS A 277 22.36 6.41 -0.24
CA HIS A 277 23.35 6.97 0.68
C HIS A 277 22.64 7.62 1.87
N ALA A 278 22.82 7.04 3.06
CA ALA A 278 22.35 7.64 4.30
C ALA A 278 23.25 8.83 4.67
N LEU A 279 22.62 9.94 5.03
CA LEU A 279 23.31 11.18 5.37
C LEU A 279 23.78 11.15 6.83
N ASP A 280 24.96 11.74 7.06
CA ASP A 280 25.52 12.00 8.39
C ASP A 280 25.78 10.74 9.24
N VAL A 281 25.73 9.55 8.64
CA VAL A 281 25.99 8.26 9.29
C VAL A 281 26.71 7.30 8.35
N ASP A 282 27.67 6.55 8.89
CA ASP A 282 28.23 5.39 8.20
C ASP A 282 27.56 4.12 8.75
N LEU A 283 26.67 3.54 7.94
CA LEU A 283 25.98 2.30 8.31
C LEU A 283 26.86 1.06 8.10
N GLY A 284 28.01 1.22 7.44
CA GLY A 284 28.97 0.15 7.19
C GLY A 284 28.30 -1.11 6.63
N ASP A 285 28.76 -2.26 7.12
CA ASP A 285 28.28 -3.57 6.68
C ASP A 285 27.03 -4.02 7.48
N THR A 286 26.54 -3.20 8.41
CA THR A 286 25.47 -3.59 9.36
C THR A 286 24.09 -3.73 8.72
N LEU A 287 23.90 -3.12 7.54
CA LEU A 287 22.66 -3.20 6.78
C LEU A 287 22.58 -4.41 5.86
N TYR A 288 23.68 -5.07 5.51
CA TYR A 288 23.64 -6.17 4.55
C TYR A 288 22.70 -7.30 5.01
N GLY A 289 21.85 -7.76 4.09
CA GLY A 289 20.83 -8.78 4.34
C GLY A 289 19.62 -8.29 5.16
N ARG A 290 19.59 -7.03 5.58
CA ARG A 290 18.45 -6.46 6.33
C ARG A 290 17.35 -6.02 5.38
N ALA A 291 16.10 -6.21 5.83
CA ALA A 291 14.94 -5.63 5.19
C ALA A 291 14.85 -4.13 5.51
N VAL A 292 14.74 -3.31 4.48
CA VAL A 292 14.70 -1.86 4.57
C VAL A 292 13.53 -1.29 3.76
N GLU A 293 13.18 -0.05 4.07
CA GLU A 293 12.28 0.76 3.29
C GLU A 293 12.96 2.08 2.90
N VAL A 294 12.78 2.48 1.64
CA VAL A 294 13.26 3.76 1.09
C VAL A 294 12.05 4.60 0.74
N ALA A 295 11.74 5.60 1.57
CA ALA A 295 10.57 6.47 1.43
C ALA A 295 10.94 7.78 0.71
N PHE A 296 10.34 8.02 -0.45
CA PHE A 296 10.72 9.11 -1.35
C PHE A 296 9.97 10.40 -1.05
N VAL A 297 10.72 11.49 -0.79
CA VAL A 297 10.17 12.82 -0.54
C VAL A 297 10.01 13.60 -1.84
N ALA A 298 11.07 13.69 -2.64
CA ALA A 298 11.08 14.46 -3.87
C ALA A 298 12.13 13.97 -4.85
N ARG A 299 11.84 14.15 -6.15
CA ARG A 299 12.81 13.95 -7.22
C ARG A 299 13.69 15.20 -7.37
N LEU A 300 15.01 15.01 -7.40
CA LEU A 300 15.99 16.10 -7.48
C LEU A 300 16.46 16.36 -8.91
N ARG A 301 16.71 15.30 -9.70
CA ARG A 301 17.15 15.41 -11.11
C ARG A 301 17.10 14.06 -11.83
N ASP A 302 17.23 14.10 -13.15
CA ASP A 302 17.56 12.92 -13.98
C ASP A 302 18.96 12.37 -13.68
N GLU A 303 19.19 11.11 -14.06
CA GLU A 303 20.51 10.50 -14.08
C GLU A 303 21.43 11.22 -15.07
N GLN A 304 22.71 11.29 -14.73
CA GLN A 304 23.73 11.95 -15.54
C GLN A 304 24.98 11.09 -15.57
N ARG A 305 25.67 11.09 -16.72
CA ARG A 305 27.02 10.53 -16.83
C ARG A 305 28.03 11.62 -16.48
N PHE A 306 29.10 11.22 -15.81
CA PHE A 306 30.17 12.13 -15.41
C PHE A 306 31.49 11.68 -16.03
N ASP A 307 32.21 12.63 -16.62
CA ASP A 307 33.46 12.37 -17.32
C ASP A 307 34.68 12.26 -16.38
N SER A 308 34.50 12.60 -15.09
CA SER A 308 35.53 12.48 -14.06
C SER A 308 34.95 12.14 -12.68
N VAL A 309 35.82 11.63 -11.80
CA VAL A 309 35.49 11.35 -10.39
C VAL A 309 35.16 12.62 -9.63
N ASP A 310 35.87 13.72 -9.91
CA ASP A 310 35.64 15.00 -9.21
C ASP A 310 34.30 15.61 -9.60
N ALA A 311 33.91 15.55 -10.88
CA ALA A 311 32.59 15.99 -11.35
C ALA A 311 31.45 15.17 -10.69
N LEU A 312 31.65 13.86 -10.51
CA LEU A 312 30.71 13.01 -9.79
C LEU A 312 30.60 13.42 -8.31
N ARG A 313 31.71 13.71 -7.63
CA ARG A 313 31.72 14.16 -6.22
C ARG A 313 31.01 15.50 -6.04
N GLU A 314 31.26 16.46 -6.94
CA GLU A 314 30.59 17.76 -6.92
C GLU A 314 29.07 17.59 -7.10
N ALA A 315 28.65 16.73 -8.04
CA ALA A 315 27.24 16.46 -8.26
C ALA A 315 26.56 15.80 -7.04
N ILE A 316 27.21 14.82 -6.40
CA ILE A 316 26.71 14.19 -5.17
C ILE A 316 26.58 15.24 -4.05
N THR A 317 27.58 16.10 -3.89
CA THR A 317 27.54 17.17 -2.88
C THR A 317 26.35 18.10 -3.12
N ALA A 318 26.15 18.55 -4.36
CA ALA A 318 25.02 19.40 -4.73
C ALA A 318 23.65 18.68 -4.62
N ASP A 319 23.60 17.36 -4.82
CA ASP A 319 22.39 16.56 -4.57
C ASP A 319 22.05 16.53 -3.07
N ILE A 320 23.04 16.33 -2.20
CA ILE A 320 22.88 16.35 -0.75
C ILE A 320 22.41 17.73 -0.28
N GLU A 321 23.04 18.81 -0.75
CA GLU A 321 22.66 20.18 -0.41
C GLU A 321 21.21 20.50 -0.82
N ARG A 322 20.76 20.02 -1.97
CA ARG A 322 19.36 20.14 -2.41
C ARG A 322 18.39 19.28 -1.61
N ALA A 323 18.83 18.10 -1.15
CA ALA A 323 17.99 17.18 -0.39
C ALA A 323 17.71 17.66 1.03
N ARG A 324 18.73 18.20 1.73
CA ARG A 324 18.64 18.60 3.14
C ARG A 324 17.42 19.46 3.51
N PRO A 325 17.07 20.56 2.81
CA PRO A 325 15.90 21.36 3.18
C PRO A 325 14.57 20.62 3.02
N LEU A 326 14.51 19.52 2.26
CA LEU A 326 13.30 18.70 2.06
C LEU A 326 13.14 17.63 3.14
N LEU A 327 14.24 17.21 3.77
CA LEU A 327 14.29 16.11 4.74
C LEU A 327 14.02 16.59 6.17
N THR A 328 12.86 17.23 6.35
CA THR A 328 12.42 17.80 7.63
C THR A 328 11.82 16.73 8.56
N PRO A 329 11.72 16.99 9.89
CA PRO A 329 10.95 16.15 10.80
C PRO A 329 9.50 15.94 10.35
N ALA A 330 8.85 16.98 9.81
CA ALA A 330 7.49 16.85 9.28
C ALA A 330 7.41 15.90 8.07
N ALA A 331 8.42 15.89 7.20
CA ALA A 331 8.50 14.94 6.09
C ALA A 331 8.78 13.51 6.59
N ALA A 332 9.59 13.36 7.65
CA ALA A 332 9.84 12.07 8.30
C ALA A 332 8.55 11.44 8.85
N GLU A 333 7.66 12.22 9.46
CA GLU A 333 6.35 11.76 9.93
C GLU A 333 5.45 11.24 8.79
N LEU A 334 5.63 11.74 7.56
CA LEU A 334 4.85 11.29 6.41
C LEU A 334 5.27 9.90 5.91
N ARG A 335 6.32 9.26 6.44
CA ARG A 335 6.61 7.85 6.12
C ARG A 335 5.50 6.93 6.60
N HIS A 336 4.93 7.24 7.75
CA HIS A 336 3.99 6.40 8.45
C HIS A 336 2.55 6.72 8.02
N ALA A 337 1.74 5.68 7.84
CA ALA A 337 0.30 5.88 7.73
C ALA A 337 -0.26 6.35 9.06
N ARG A 338 -1.28 7.21 9.02
CA ARG A 338 -1.97 7.66 10.24
C ARG A 338 -3.17 6.77 10.51
N ARG A 339 -3.37 6.43 11.78
CA ARG A 339 -4.55 5.67 12.20
C ARG A 339 -5.81 6.33 11.68
N VAL A 340 -6.66 5.53 11.05
CA VAL A 340 -7.96 6.00 10.58
C VAL A 340 -8.91 5.99 11.77
N GLU A 341 -9.37 7.16 12.17
CA GLU A 341 -10.41 7.31 13.18
C GLU A 341 -11.79 7.01 12.56
N ALA A 342 -12.76 6.66 13.41
CA ALA A 342 -14.15 6.62 12.95
C ALA A 342 -14.56 8.06 12.62
N GLU A 343 -15.12 8.30 11.43
CA GLU A 343 -15.81 9.59 11.21
C GLU A 343 -16.94 9.69 12.24
N PRO A 344 -17.09 10.85 12.93
CA PRO A 344 -18.25 11.06 13.77
C PRO A 344 -19.48 10.84 12.89
N THR A 345 -20.33 9.89 13.28
CA THR A 345 -21.56 9.59 12.56
C THR A 345 -22.36 10.88 12.44
N SER A 346 -22.45 11.45 11.23
CA SER A 346 -23.50 12.42 10.95
C SER A 346 -24.81 11.65 11.10
N GLU A 347 -25.51 11.87 12.21
CA GLU A 347 -26.84 11.30 12.42
C GLU A 347 -27.72 11.60 11.20
N PRO A 348 -28.59 10.67 10.79
CA PRO A 348 -29.60 11.00 9.80
C PRO A 348 -30.43 12.14 10.36
N VAL A 349 -30.53 13.25 9.63
CA VAL A 349 -31.49 14.31 9.93
C VAL A 349 -32.89 13.76 9.67
N GLU A 350 -33.42 12.99 10.62
CA GLU A 350 -34.82 12.59 10.66
C GLU A 350 -35.64 13.72 11.31
N ARG A 351 -36.36 14.44 10.44
CA ARG A 351 -37.69 15.02 10.65
C ARG A 351 -38.01 15.52 12.06
N ILE A 352 -37.83 16.83 12.27
CA ILE A 352 -38.75 17.58 13.14
C ILE A 352 -39.96 17.95 12.28
N GLY A 353 -40.94 17.05 12.24
CA GLY A 353 -42.30 17.38 11.84
C GLY A 353 -43.02 18.06 13.00
N ASN A 354 -43.65 19.19 12.70
CA ASN A 354 -44.72 19.88 13.41
C ASN A 354 -45.16 19.29 14.76
N GLU A 355 -44.95 20.08 15.82
CA GLU A 355 -46.00 20.33 16.82
C GLU A 355 -45.65 21.59 17.63
N LEU A 356 -46.67 22.43 17.85
CA LEU A 356 -46.71 23.61 18.74
C LEU A 356 -45.97 24.83 18.13
N ILE A 357 -46.61 25.99 17.86
CA ILE A 357 -47.48 26.77 18.74
C ILE A 357 -48.50 27.52 17.87
N GLY A 358 -49.77 27.13 17.97
CA GLY A 358 -50.88 28.05 17.77
C GLY A 358 -51.12 28.75 19.11
N ASN A 359 -50.71 30.01 19.22
CA ASN A 359 -51.34 30.98 20.12
C ASN A 359 -50.80 32.36 19.77
N GLU A 360 -51.63 33.19 19.12
CA GLU A 360 -51.80 34.60 19.47
C GLU A 360 -52.90 35.24 18.58
N ARG A 361 -54.00 35.59 19.27
CA ARG A 361 -55.07 36.56 18.97
C ARG A 361 -56.23 36.17 18.06
#